data_AF-A0A8T4EE38-F1
#
_entry.id   AF-A0A8T4EE38-F1
#
_cell.length_a   1.000
_cell.length_b   1.000
_cell.length_c   1.000
_cell.angle_alpha   90.00
_cell.angle_beta   90.00
_cell.angle_gamma   90.00
#
_symmetry.space_group_name_H-M   'P 1'
#
loop_
_entity.id
_entity.type
_entity.pdbx_description
1 polymer ?
#
loop_
_entity_poly.entity_id
_entity_poly.type
_entity_poly.pdbx_seq_one_letter_code
_entity_poly.pdbx_strand_id
1 'polypeptide(L)'
;ELKAKAIEDVLTAAGVTPDKGRVKALLAALEGVDIDEALKSAAAMPVAAAPIGGHAAAAAPAAEKKKEEEEEKEEEEVAGLGSLFG
;
A
#
# COMPACT_ATOMS: atom_id res chain seq x y z
N GLU A 1 11.37 -14.95 -15.29
CA GLU A 1 11.57 -15.55 -13.95
C GLU A 1 12.39 -14.59 -13.10
N LEU A 2 11.85 -14.18 -11.94
CA LEU A 2 12.51 -13.26 -11.02
C LEU A 2 13.45 -14.04 -10.10
N LYS A 3 14.72 -13.63 -9.99
CA LYS A 3 15.75 -14.33 -9.20
C LYS A 3 16.21 -13.46 -8.03
N ALA A 4 16.41 -14.07 -6.86
CA ALA A 4 16.88 -13.37 -5.66
C ALA A 4 18.16 -12.56 -5.92
N LYS A 5 19.12 -13.14 -6.65
CA LYS A 5 20.36 -12.45 -7.03
C LYS A 5 20.13 -11.15 -7.82
N ALA A 6 19.19 -11.15 -8.75
CA ALA A 6 18.90 -9.96 -9.55
C ALA A 6 18.36 -8.81 -8.68
N ILE A 7 17.58 -9.13 -7.65
CA ILE A 7 17.07 -8.13 -6.69
C ILE A 7 18.20 -7.61 -5.80
N GLU A 8 19.08 -8.50 -5.31
CA GLU A 8 20.24 -8.10 -4.51
C GLU A 8 21.18 -7.17 -5.29
N ASP A 9 21.44 -7.46 -6.57
CA ASP A 9 22.29 -6.64 -7.44
C ASP A 9 21.69 -5.24 -7.67
N VAL A 10 20.37 -5.15 -7.90
CA VAL A 10 19.66 -3.88 -8.08
C VAL A 10 19.63 -3.06 -6.78
N LEU A 11 19.35 -3.69 -5.65
CA LEU A 11 19.38 -3.02 -4.34
C LEU A 11 20.77 -2.48 -4.03
N THR A 12 21.82 -3.26 -4.34
CA THR A 12 23.21 -2.83 -4.18
C THR A 12 23.55 -1.65 -5.10
N ALA A 13 23.09 -1.69 -6.36
CA ALA A 13 23.27 -0.58 -7.30
C ALA A 13 22.53 0.69 -6.85
N ALA A 14 21.41 0.55 -6.14
CA ALA A 14 20.68 1.65 -5.50
C ALA A 14 21.34 2.13 -4.18
N GLY A 15 22.45 1.51 -3.75
CA GLY A 15 23.15 1.86 -2.50
C GLY A 15 22.49 1.30 -1.24
N VAL A 16 21.54 0.38 -1.38
CA VAL A 16 20.81 -0.25 -0.27
C VAL A 16 21.42 -1.62 0.03
N THR A 17 21.66 -1.93 1.30
CA THR A 17 22.10 -3.28 1.70
C THR A 17 20.95 -4.27 1.59
N PRO A 18 21.06 -5.34 0.77
CA PRO A 18 19.98 -6.30 0.61
C PRO A 18 19.75 -7.13 1.87
N ASP A 19 18.48 -7.21 2.31
CA ASP A 19 18.06 -8.17 3.34
C ASP A 19 17.57 -9.46 2.67
N LYS A 20 18.31 -10.55 2.88
CA LYS A 20 18.03 -11.84 2.24
C LYS A 20 16.69 -12.45 2.68
N GLY A 21 16.24 -12.19 3.91
CA GLY A 21 14.95 -12.67 4.41
C GLY A 21 13.80 -11.96 3.70
N ARG A 22 13.88 -10.63 3.59
CA ARG A 22 12.89 -9.81 2.88
C ARG A 22 12.86 -10.07 1.38
N VAL A 23 14.02 -10.26 0.75
CA VAL A 23 14.11 -10.60 -0.67
C VAL A 23 13.41 -11.94 -0.95
N LYS A 24 13.63 -12.97 -0.11
CA LYS A 24 12.95 -14.26 -0.26
C LYS A 24 11.45 -14.17 -0.03
N ALA A 25 11.02 -13.42 0.98
CA ALA A 25 9.60 -13.19 1.24
C ALA A 25 8.91 -12.48 0.06
N LEU A 26 9.58 -11.51 -0.56
CA LEU A 26 9.10 -10.83 -1.75
C LEU A 26 8.99 -11.78 -2.95
N LEU A 27 10.00 -12.63 -3.18
CA LEU A 27 9.91 -13.64 -4.25
C LEU A 27 8.73 -14.59 -4.06
N ALA A 28 8.52 -15.06 -2.83
CA ALA A 28 7.39 -15.95 -2.52
C ALA A 28 6.03 -15.26 -2.71
N ALA A 29 5.92 -13.98 -2.33
CA ALA A 29 4.69 -13.20 -2.53
C ALA A 29 4.39 -12.93 -4.02
N LEU A 30 5.40 -12.97 -4.89
CA LEU A 30 5.28 -12.75 -6.32
C LEU A 30 5.25 -14.06 -7.12
N GLU A 31 5.34 -15.22 -6.46
CA GLU A 31 5.24 -16.52 -7.12
C GLU A 31 3.81 -16.74 -7.64
N GLY A 32 3.67 -16.99 -8.94
CA GLY A 32 2.35 -17.16 -9.58
C GLY A 32 1.58 -15.86 -9.86
N VAL A 33 2.18 -14.68 -9.63
CA VAL A 33 1.56 -13.39 -9.98
C VAL A 33 1.82 -13.05 -11.45
N ASP A 34 0.77 -12.74 -12.20
CA ASP A 34 0.88 -12.12 -13.53
C ASP A 34 1.12 -10.61 -13.40
N ILE A 35 2.32 -10.18 -13.78
CA ILE A 35 2.75 -8.79 -13.66
C ILE A 35 2.01 -7.89 -14.66
N ASP A 36 1.67 -8.38 -15.85
CA ASP A 36 0.99 -7.57 -16.86
C ASP A 36 -0.46 -7.28 -16.45
N GLU A 37 -1.14 -8.26 -15.85
CA GLU A 37 -2.46 -8.03 -15.25
C GLU A 37 -2.38 -7.12 -14.03
N ALA A 38 -1.45 -7.39 -13.11
CA ALA A 38 -1.28 -6.56 -11.92
C ALA A 38 -1.00 -5.08 -12.26
N LEU A 39 -0.21 -4.82 -13.30
CA LEU A 39 0.06 -3.45 -13.77
C LEU A 39 -1.16 -2.79 -14.41
N LYS A 40 -1.95 -3.53 -15.20
CA LYS A 40 -3.21 -3.00 -15.77
C LYS A 40 -4.21 -2.65 -14.68
N SER A 41 -4.37 -3.53 -13.69
CA SER A 41 -5.22 -3.27 -12.52
C SER A 41 -4.70 -2.09 -11.71
N ALA A 42 -3.39 -1.99 -11.47
CA ALA A 42 -2.78 -0.89 -10.74
C ALA A 42 -2.94 0.46 -11.47
N ALA A 43 -2.82 0.48 -12.79
CA ALA A 43 -3.03 1.69 -13.60
C ALA A 43 -4.49 2.16 -13.60
N ALA A 44 -5.44 1.25 -13.37
CA ALA A 44 -6.85 1.56 -13.24
C ALA A 44 -7.24 2.03 -11.82
N MET A 45 -6.36 1.86 -10.83
CA MET A 45 -6.64 2.34 -9.48
C MET A 45 -6.36 3.85 -9.38
N PRO A 46 -7.25 4.64 -8.76
CA PRO A 46 -6.96 6.03 -8.45
C PRO A 46 -5.70 6.09 -7.59
N VAL A 47 -4.62 6.66 -8.13
CA VAL A 47 -3.41 6.94 -7.36
C VAL A 47 -3.76 8.01 -6.34
N ALA A 48 -4.04 7.58 -5.11
CA ALA A 48 -4.12 8.48 -3.97
C ALA A 48 -2.74 9.14 -3.81
N ALA A 49 -2.69 10.45 -4.02
CA ALA A 49 -1.49 11.24 -3.79
C ALA A 49 -1.14 11.13 -2.29
N ALA A 50 -0.18 10.27 -1.96
CA ALA A 50 0.41 10.25 -0.64
C ALA A 50 1.08 11.62 -0.41
N PRO A 51 0.76 12.35 0.68
CA PRO A 51 1.44 13.60 0.96
C PRO A 51 2.91 13.30 1.22
N ILE A 52 3.77 13.75 0.30
CA ILE A 52 5.20 13.77 0.47
C ILE A 52 5.45 14.74 1.62
N GLY A 53 5.80 14.21 2.79
CA GLY A 53 6.03 14.99 4.00
C GLY A 53 7.13 16.04 3.79
N GLY A 54 6.71 17.27 3.56
CA GLY A 54 7.50 18.49 3.68
C GLY A 54 6.75 19.43 4.61
N HIS A 55 7.41 19.85 5.68
CA HIS A 55 6.94 20.91 6.57
C HIS A 55 6.51 22.15 5.77
N ALA A 56 5.26 22.59 5.92
CA ALA A 56 4.87 23.97 6.23
C ALA A 56 3.34 24.17 6.10
N ALA A 57 2.78 24.55 7.25
CA ALA A 57 1.57 25.31 7.54
C ALA A 57 0.58 25.76 6.43
N ALA A 58 -0.68 25.68 6.86
CA ALA A 58 -1.84 26.53 6.54
C ALA A 58 -2.69 26.21 5.29
N ALA A 59 -3.87 25.61 5.51
CA ALA A 59 -5.14 26.33 5.52
C ALA A 59 -6.33 25.33 5.65
N ALA A 60 -7.16 25.53 6.68
CA ALA A 60 -8.44 24.84 6.86
C ALA A 60 -9.47 25.33 5.81
N PRO A 61 -10.19 24.40 5.15
CA PRO A 61 -11.57 24.09 5.56
C PRO A 61 -11.94 22.59 5.45
N ALA A 62 -10.97 21.68 5.33
CA ALA A 62 -11.21 20.26 5.09
C ALA A 62 -11.48 19.42 6.36
N ALA A 63 -11.42 20.02 7.55
CA ALA A 63 -11.51 19.30 8.82
C ALA A 63 -12.95 18.93 9.24
N GLU A 64 -13.98 19.68 8.81
CA GLU A 64 -15.37 19.36 9.19
C GLU A 64 -15.92 18.15 8.42
N LYS A 65 -15.67 18.05 7.10
CA LYS A 65 -16.13 16.88 6.31
C LYS A 65 -15.48 15.56 6.71
N LYS A 66 -14.24 15.62 7.22
CA LYS A 66 -13.50 14.42 7.60
C LYS A 66 -14.03 13.76 8.87
N LYS A 67 -14.64 14.56 9.76
CA LYS A 67 -15.19 14.05 11.01
C LYS A 67 -16.53 13.36 10.80
N GLU A 68 -17.35 13.88 9.88
CA GLU A 68 -18.65 13.29 9.51
C GLU A 68 -18.46 11.93 8.79
N GLU A 69 -17.45 11.81 7.92
CA GLU A 69 -17.14 10.55 7.21
C GLU A 69 -16.46 9.49 8.11
N GLU A 70 -15.80 9.91 9.19
CA GLU A 70 -15.17 8.99 10.17
C GLU A 70 -16.22 8.38 11.09
N GLU A 71 -17.25 9.13 11.49
CA GLU A 71 -18.35 8.65 12.32
C GLU A 71 -19.25 7.65 11.56
N GLU A 72 -19.50 7.87 10.27
CA GLU A 72 -20.30 6.96 9.43
C GLU A 72 -19.58 5.62 9.13
N LYS A 73 -18.25 5.64 8.99
CA LYS A 73 -17.44 4.42 8.82
C LYS A 73 -17.36 3.58 10.08
N GLU A 74 -17.27 4.22 11.25
CA GLU A 74 -17.19 3.49 12.52
C GLU A 74 -18.48 2.71 12.76
N GLU A 75 -19.66 3.28 12.51
CA GLU A 75 -20.95 2.58 12.64
C GLU A 75 -21.10 1.38 11.68
N GLU A 76 -20.65 1.51 10.43
CA GLU A 76 -20.75 0.43 9.44
C GLU A 76 -19.82 -0.76 9.77
N GLU A 77 -18.66 -0.49 10.36
CA GLU A 77 -17.68 -1.51 10.75
C GLU A 77 -18.15 -2.34 11.96
N VAL A 78 -18.79 -1.71 12.96
CA VAL A 78 -19.39 -2.44 14.08
C VAL A 78 -20.59 -3.30 13.64
N ALA A 79 -21.40 -2.80 12.70
CA ALA A 79 -22.53 -3.53 12.15
C ALA A 79 -22.09 -4.76 11.33
N GLY A 80 -21.02 -4.62 10.54
CA GLY A 80 -20.45 -5.73 9.77
C GLY A 80 -19.88 -6.86 10.63
N LEU A 81 -19.24 -6.52 11.77
CA LEU A 81 -18.73 -7.51 12.71
C LEU A 81 -19.84 -8.25 13.46
N GLY A 82 -20.94 -7.57 13.80
CA GLY A 82 -22.11 -8.22 14.44
C GLY A 82 -22.76 -9.29 13.58
N SER A 83 -22.77 -9.10 12.25
CA SER A 83 -23.30 -10.07 11.28
C SER A 83 -22.40 -11.29 11.08
N LEU A 84 -21.10 -11.17 11.43
CA LEU A 84 -20.11 -12.24 11.25
C LEU A 84 -20.01 -13.20 12.44
N PHE A 85 -20.63 -12.85 13.58
CA PHE A 85 -20.57 -13.62 14.83
C PHE A 85 -21.95 -13.95 15.43
N GLY A 86 -23.04 -13.66 14.71
CA GLY A 86 -24.42 -14.04 15.07
C GLY A 86 -24.81 -15.43 14.58
#